data_AF-A0AB39VL01-F1
#
_entry.id   AF-A0AB39VL01-F1
#
_cell.length_a   1.000
_cell.length_b   1.000
_cell.length_c   1.000
_cell.angle_alpha   90.00
_cell.angle_beta   90.00
_cell.angle_gamma   90.00
#
_symmetry.space_group_name_H-M   'P 1'
#
loop_
_entity.id
_entity.type
_entity.pdbx_description
1 polymer ?
#
loop_
_entity_poly.entity_id
_entity_poly.type
_entity_poly.pdbx_seq_one_letter_code
_entity_poly.pdbx_strand_id
1 'polypeptide(L)'
;MIDTIFLDKVLVYIAHNMDKPRDFIESDLEFIIKQSILHYFVNDRKVDLKDLSDFTVTLVIDFYDDEINNKTKLVVEEYMFEISYLGEVVLRTLKLGNNYEHYAREDVLDLEKEIDLFLNGIGIPKEKNNI
;
A
#
# COMPACT_ATOMS: atom_id res chain seq x y z
N MET A 1 -16.67 -11.41 -2.35
CA MET A 1 -16.05 -10.11 -2.05
C MET A 1 -14.66 -10.49 -1.57
N ILE A 2 -13.62 -10.16 -2.33
CA ILE A 2 -12.26 -10.35 -1.83
C ILE A 2 -12.13 -9.30 -0.74
N ASP A 3 -12.00 -9.72 0.52
CA ASP A 3 -11.67 -8.80 1.60
C ASP A 3 -10.30 -8.22 1.25
N THR A 4 -10.27 -6.93 0.93
CA THR A 4 -9.00 -6.25 0.67
C THR A 4 -8.25 -6.15 1.98
N ILE A 5 -6.95 -6.42 1.95
CA ILE A 5 -6.06 -6.34 3.09
C ILE A 5 -5.98 -4.88 3.54
N PHE A 6 -5.69 -3.96 2.61
CA PHE A 6 -5.49 -2.54 2.89
C PHE A 6 -6.10 -1.56 1.88
N LEU A 7 -6.40 -1.95 0.63
CA LEU A 7 -6.81 -1.03 -0.43
C LEU A 7 -8.03 -0.19 -0.04
N ASP A 8 -9.05 -0.80 0.56
CA ASP A 8 -10.28 -0.08 0.96
C ASP A 8 -9.98 1.03 1.97
N LYS A 9 -9.09 0.75 2.94
CA LYS A 9 -8.69 1.73 3.96
C LYS A 9 -7.86 2.85 3.35
N VAL A 10 -6.96 2.53 2.43
CA VAL A 10 -6.17 3.52 1.69
C VAL A 10 -7.07 4.44 0.88
N LEU A 11 -8.04 3.88 0.15
CA LEU A 11 -9.02 4.64 -0.64
C LEU A 11 -9.81 5.63 0.23
N VAL A 12 -10.36 5.13 1.35
CA VAL A 12 -11.11 5.95 2.30
C VAL A 12 -10.21 7.02 2.92
N TYR A 13 -9.00 6.67 3.35
CA TYR A 13 -8.07 7.62 3.95
C TYR A 13 -7.73 8.76 2.99
N ILE A 14 -7.36 8.43 1.75
CA ILE A 14 -6.95 9.42 0.76
C ILE A 14 -8.09 10.36 0.42
N ALA A 15 -9.31 9.84 0.20
CA ALA A 15 -10.48 10.65 -0.13
C ALA A 15 -10.76 11.77 0.90
N HIS A 16 -10.41 11.57 2.17
CA HIS A 16 -10.66 12.53 3.25
C HIS A 16 -9.44 13.40 3.62
N ASN A 17 -8.26 13.15 3.05
CA ASN A 17 -7.01 13.80 3.46
C ASN A 17 -6.23 14.41 2.28
N MET A 18 -6.85 14.58 1.11
CA MET A 18 -6.24 15.24 -0.06
C MET A 18 -5.81 16.69 0.21
N ASP A 19 -6.32 17.33 1.26
CA ASP A 19 -5.94 18.69 1.70
C ASP A 19 -4.65 18.72 2.53
N LYS A 20 -4.12 17.57 2.94
CA LYS A 20 -2.93 17.47 3.79
C LYS A 20 -1.62 17.54 3.00
N PRO A 21 -0.51 17.92 3.65
CA PRO A 21 0.81 17.82 3.05
C PRO A 21 1.15 16.38 2.63
N ARG A 22 1.90 16.23 1.54
CA ARG A 22 2.29 14.92 1.00
C ARG A 22 3.00 14.03 2.03
N ASP A 23 4.03 14.53 2.68
CA ASP A 23 4.81 13.77 3.67
C ASP A 23 3.93 13.26 4.83
N PHE A 24 2.87 14.00 5.17
CA PHE A 24 1.88 13.59 6.15
C PHE A 24 1.02 12.42 5.62
N ILE A 25 0.55 12.52 4.38
CA ILE A 25 -0.20 11.46 3.72
C ILE A 25 0.64 10.19 3.59
N GLU A 26 1.91 10.30 3.18
CA GLU A 26 2.85 9.18 3.05
C GLU A 26 3.03 8.44 4.39
N SER A 27 3.33 9.18 5.46
CA SER A 27 3.54 8.60 6.79
C SER A 27 2.31 7.85 7.30
N ASP A 28 1.12 8.43 7.12
CA ASP A 28 -0.13 7.81 7.55
C ASP A 28 -0.52 6.62 6.66
N LEU A 29 -0.29 6.69 5.34
CA LEU A 29 -0.48 5.56 4.43
C LEU A 29 0.43 4.39 4.81
N GLU A 30 1.72 4.64 5.03
CA GLU A 30 2.64 3.62 5.50
C GLU A 30 2.13 2.96 6.78
N PHE A 31 1.66 3.76 7.75
CA PHE A 31 1.11 3.24 8.99
C PHE A 31 -0.14 2.37 8.76
N ILE A 32 -1.11 2.86 7.98
CA ILE A 32 -2.36 2.16 7.65
C ILE A 32 -2.07 0.83 6.96
N ILE A 33 -1.16 0.83 5.99
CA ILE A 33 -0.77 -0.35 5.23
C ILE A 33 -0.02 -1.33 6.14
N LYS A 34 0.94 -0.85 6.95
CA LYS A 34 1.65 -1.67 7.96
C LYS A 34 0.66 -2.40 8.87
N GLN A 35 -0.27 -1.67 9.49
CA GLN A 35 -1.25 -2.26 10.41
C GLN A 35 -2.18 -3.26 9.72
N SER A 36 -2.56 -2.98 8.48
CA SER A 36 -3.46 -3.83 7.71
C SER A 36 -2.81 -5.15 7.30
N ILE A 37 -1.56 -5.10 6.84
CA ILE A 37 -0.78 -6.29 6.51
C ILE A 37 -0.47 -7.09 7.78
N LEU A 38 -0.10 -6.44 8.89
CA LEU A 38 0.09 -7.12 10.18
C LEU A 38 -1.17 -7.88 10.62
N HIS A 39 -2.35 -7.26 10.48
CA HIS A 39 -3.62 -7.90 10.76
C HIS A 39 -3.83 -9.15 9.89
N TYR A 40 -3.54 -9.05 8.60
CA TYR A 40 -3.62 -10.16 7.67
C TYR A 40 -2.72 -11.34 8.07
N PHE A 41 -1.45 -11.09 8.42
CA PHE A 41 -0.55 -12.16 8.88
C PHE A 41 -1.04 -12.80 10.18
N VAL A 42 -1.39 -12.00 11.19
CA VAL A 42 -1.76 -12.52 12.52
C VAL A 42 -3.12 -13.21 12.50
N ASN A 43 -4.12 -12.60 11.86
CA ASN A 43 -5.51 -13.06 11.96
C ASN A 43 -5.90 -14.02 10.86
N ASP A 44 -5.45 -13.79 9.62
CA ASP A 44 -5.89 -14.60 8.48
C ASP A 44 -4.91 -15.76 8.25
N ARG A 45 -3.60 -15.47 8.35
CA ARG A 45 -2.54 -16.49 8.20
C ARG A 45 -2.14 -17.18 9.50
N LYS A 46 -2.65 -16.74 10.65
CA LYS A 46 -2.37 -17.32 11.98
C LYS A 46 -0.88 -17.33 12.35
N VAL A 47 -0.14 -16.33 11.87
CA VAL A 47 1.27 -16.10 12.21
C VAL A 47 1.38 -15.50 13.62
N ASP A 48 2.30 -15.99 14.44
CA ASP A 48 2.61 -15.33 15.72
C ASP A 48 3.38 -14.04 15.42
N LEU A 49 2.93 -12.93 16.00
CA LEU A 49 3.58 -11.62 15.87
C LEU A 49 5.06 -11.67 16.26
N LYS A 50 5.44 -12.55 17.19
CA LYS A 50 6.83 -12.72 17.64
C LYS A 50 7.76 -13.28 16.56
N ASP A 51 7.18 -13.96 15.59
CA ASP A 51 7.93 -14.61 14.51
C ASP A 51 8.14 -13.67 13.31
N LEU A 52 7.44 -12.53 13.27
CA LEU A 52 7.70 -11.48 12.29
C LEU A 52 8.99 -10.76 12.67
N SER A 53 10.07 -11.04 11.93
CA SER A 53 11.42 -10.57 12.26
C SER A 53 11.71 -9.18 11.70
N ASP A 54 11.27 -8.92 10.46
CA ASP A 54 11.43 -7.64 9.78
C ASP A 54 10.13 -7.28 9.07
N PHE A 55 9.67 -6.04 9.26
CA PHE A 55 8.46 -5.52 8.65
C PHE A 55 8.66 -4.06 8.25
N THR A 56 8.86 -3.83 6.95
CA THR A 56 9.05 -2.49 6.41
C THR A 56 8.04 -2.20 5.31
N VAL A 57 7.41 -1.03 5.41
CA VAL A 57 6.66 -0.40 4.33
C VAL A 57 7.14 1.04 4.24
N THR A 58 7.58 1.46 3.07
CA THR A 58 7.97 2.85 2.79
C THR A 58 7.36 3.28 1.46
N LEU A 59 6.87 4.51 1.38
CA LEU A 59 6.20 5.04 0.19
C LEU A 59 6.62 6.49 -0.09
N VAL A 60 6.93 6.76 -1.36
CA VAL A 60 6.99 8.12 -1.91
C VAL A 60 5.90 8.22 -2.97
N ILE A 61 5.00 9.19 -2.82
CA ILE A 61 3.81 9.32 -3.67
C ILE A 61 3.78 10.64 -4.42
N ASP A 62 2.98 10.68 -5.48
CA ASP A 62 2.59 11.90 -6.16
C ASP A 62 1.11 11.86 -6.56
N PHE A 63 0.54 13.03 -6.81
CA PHE A 63 -0.84 13.21 -7.22
C PHE A 63 -0.90 13.90 -8.58
N TYR A 64 -1.56 13.25 -9.53
CA TYR A 64 -1.76 13.76 -10.88
C TYR A 64 -3.24 14.00 -11.13
N ASP A 65 -3.56 15.16 -11.68
CA ASP A 65 -4.93 15.45 -12.08
C ASP A 65 -5.25 14.85 -13.45
N ASP A 66 -6.22 13.92 -13.45
CA ASP A 66 -6.81 13.37 -14.65
C ASP A 66 -8.08 14.16 -14.99
N GLU A 67 -7.89 15.26 -15.73
CA GLU A 67 -8.97 16.16 -16.15
C GLU A 67 -9.99 15.46 -17.05
N ILE A 68 -9.57 14.46 -17.84
CA ILE A 68 -10.44 13.74 -18.78
C ILE A 68 -11.46 12.89 -18.02
N ASN A 69 -11.02 12.23 -16.94
CA ASN A 69 -11.86 11.34 -16.15
C ASN A 69 -12.42 11.98 -14.87
N ASN A 70 -12.13 13.26 -14.62
CA ASN A 70 -12.47 13.99 -13.40
C ASN A 70 -12.03 13.24 -12.12
N LYS A 71 -10.79 12.78 -12.12
CA LYS A 71 -10.16 12.06 -11.01
C LYS A 71 -8.83 12.70 -10.64
N THR A 72 -8.43 12.55 -9.39
CA THR A 72 -7.05 12.72 -8.98
C THR A 72 -6.44 11.33 -8.86
N LYS A 73 -5.34 11.09 -9.57
CA LYS A 73 -4.62 9.82 -9.58
C LYS A 73 -3.49 9.87 -8.57
N LEU A 74 -3.53 8.97 -7.60
CA LEU A 74 -2.40 8.65 -6.73
C LEU A 74 -1.42 7.75 -7.51
N VAL A 75 -0.16 8.17 -7.55
CA VAL A 75 0.95 7.40 -8.13
C VAL A 75 1.98 7.14 -7.06
N VAL A 76 2.47 5.91 -6.99
CA VAL A 76 3.58 5.53 -6.10
C VAL A 76 4.87 5.60 -6.92
N GLU A 77 5.75 6.53 -6.58
CA GLU A 77 6.99 6.78 -7.32
C GLU A 77 8.10 5.82 -6.88
N GLU A 78 8.28 5.73 -5.56
CA GLU A 78 9.22 4.84 -4.88
C GLU A 78 8.49 4.08 -3.77
N TYR A 79 8.91 2.85 -3.52
CA TYR A 79 8.31 2.01 -2.49
C TYR A 79 9.26 0.92 -2.02
N MET A 80 9.06 0.48 -0.78
CA MET A 80 9.64 -0.74 -0.25
C MET A 80 8.59 -1.45 0.58
N PHE A 81 8.27 -2.69 0.21
CA PHE A 81 7.54 -3.62 1.05
C PHE A 81 8.47 -4.78 1.31
N GLU A 82 8.86 -4.98 2.56
CA GLU A 82 9.70 -6.09 2.97
C GLU A 82 9.14 -6.72 4.23
N ILE A 83 8.85 -8.01 4.15
CA ILE A 83 8.23 -8.77 5.22
C ILE A 83 9.02 -10.07 5.37
N SER A 84 9.47 -10.31 6.59
CA SER A 84 10.22 -11.51 6.96
C SER A 84 9.54 -12.21 8.13
N TYR A 85 9.45 -13.54 8.04
CA TYR A 85 8.89 -14.41 9.05
C TYR A 85 9.86 -15.58 9.30
N LEU A 86 10.16 -15.85 10.58
CA LEU A 86 11.16 -16.85 10.99
C LEU A 86 12.55 -16.65 10.36
N GLY A 87 12.93 -15.40 10.08
CA GLY A 87 14.21 -15.06 9.45
C GLY A 87 14.28 -15.33 7.95
N GLU A 88 13.15 -15.70 7.32
CA GLU A 88 13.03 -15.81 5.86
C GLU A 88 12.21 -14.65 5.32
N VAL A 89 12.70 -14.01 4.26
CA VAL A 89 11.90 -13.03 3.50
C VAL A 89 10.75 -13.77 2.85
N VAL A 90 9.52 -13.34 3.10
CA VAL A 90 8.31 -13.92 2.51
C VAL A 90 7.74 -13.06 1.40
N LEU A 91 7.97 -11.75 1.48
CA LEU A 91 7.61 -10.79 0.45
C LEU A 91 8.65 -9.66 0.45
N ARG A 92 9.18 -9.37 -0.74
CA ARG A 92 9.98 -8.18 -1.03
C ARG A 92 9.52 -7.61 -2.36
N THR A 93 8.94 -6.42 -2.35
CA THR A 93 8.74 -5.64 -3.58
C THR A 93 9.26 -4.22 -3.35
N LEU A 94 10.21 -3.82 -4.18
CA LEU A 94 11.05 -2.65 -3.96
C LEU A 94 11.27 -1.90 -5.27
N LYS A 95 11.06 -0.59 -5.24
CA LYS A 95 11.54 0.34 -6.25
C LYS A 95 12.10 1.58 -5.57
N LEU A 96 13.42 1.75 -5.62
CA LEU A 96 14.14 2.93 -5.12
C LEU A 96 15.05 3.46 -6.24
N GLY A 97 14.74 4.62 -6.79
CA GLY A 97 15.37 5.11 -8.02
C GLY A 97 15.29 4.09 -9.18
N ASN A 98 16.46 3.60 -9.62
CA ASN A 98 16.59 2.62 -10.71
C ASN A 98 16.66 1.17 -10.24
N ASN A 99 16.65 0.91 -8.93
CA ASN A 99 16.71 -0.44 -8.40
C ASN A 99 15.28 -0.99 -8.29
N TYR A 100 15.06 -2.15 -8.91
CA TYR A 100 13.81 -2.90 -8.80
C TYR A 100 14.10 -4.33 -8.33
N GLU A 101 13.49 -4.73 -7.23
CA GLU A 101 13.53 -6.11 -6.74
C GLU A 101 12.10 -6.58 -6.47
N HIS A 102 11.82 -7.83 -6.83
CA HIS A 102 10.53 -8.47 -6.57
C HIS A 102 10.72 -9.95 -6.21
N TYR A 103 10.10 -10.34 -5.11
CA TYR A 103 10.00 -11.71 -4.62
C TYR A 103 8.73 -11.83 -3.78
N ALA A 104 7.93 -12.87 -4.04
CA ALA A 104 6.79 -13.23 -3.22
C ALA A 104 6.75 -14.75 -3.07
N ARG A 105 6.56 -15.23 -1.84
CA ARG A 105 6.34 -16.64 -1.54
C ARG A 105 4.91 -17.03 -1.94
N GLU A 106 4.70 -18.30 -2.29
CA GLU A 106 3.40 -18.80 -2.79
C GLU A 106 2.23 -18.59 -1.81
N ASP A 107 2.51 -18.53 -0.52
CA ASP A 107 1.52 -18.37 0.54
C ASP A 107 1.14 -16.91 0.82
N VAL A 108 1.71 -15.92 0.09
CA VAL A 108 1.39 -14.48 0.22
C VAL A 108 0.99 -13.82 -1.11
N LEU A 109 0.62 -14.61 -2.12
CA LEU A 109 0.27 -14.13 -3.47
C LEU A 109 -0.96 -13.20 -3.52
N ASP A 110 -1.87 -13.32 -2.57
CA ASP A 110 -3.01 -12.42 -2.38
C ASP A 110 -2.55 -11.03 -1.93
N LEU A 111 -1.60 -10.96 -0.99
CA LEU A 111 -0.97 -9.70 -0.59
C LEU A 111 -0.16 -9.10 -1.74
N GLU A 112 0.62 -9.92 -2.45
CA GLU A 112 1.36 -9.49 -3.64
C GLU A 112 0.43 -8.83 -4.68
N LYS A 113 -0.68 -9.50 -5.04
CA LYS A 113 -1.65 -8.96 -6.00
C LYS A 113 -2.24 -7.63 -5.55
N GLU A 114 -2.49 -7.49 -4.26
CA GLU A 114 -3.05 -6.25 -3.74
C GLU A 114 -2.05 -5.10 -3.76
N ILE A 115 -0.77 -5.38 -3.45
CA ILE A 115 0.32 -4.42 -3.61
C ILE A 115 0.46 -4.03 -5.09
N ASP A 116 0.46 -4.98 -6.02
CA ASP A 116 0.53 -4.69 -7.45
C ASP A 116 -0.62 -3.79 -7.92
N LEU A 117 -1.85 -4.03 -7.44
CA LEU A 117 -3.00 -3.17 -7.75
C LEU A 117 -2.80 -1.76 -7.20
N PHE A 118 -2.30 -1.62 -5.98
CA PHE A 118 -1.99 -0.32 -5.38
C PHE A 118 -0.92 0.43 -6.19
N LEU A 119 0.16 -0.25 -6.55
CA LEU A 119 1.32 0.32 -7.26
C LEU A 119 1.00 0.74 -8.70
N ASN A 120 0.05 0.08 -9.37
CA ASN A 120 -0.43 0.48 -10.69
C ASN A 120 -1.25 1.78 -10.68
N GLY A 121 -1.50 2.33 -9.49
CA GLY A 121 -2.08 3.64 -9.26
C GLY A 121 -3.58 3.57 -8.97
N ILE A 122 -4.02 4.46 -8.09
CA ILE A 122 -5.40 4.57 -7.63
C ILE A 122 -6.02 5.85 -8.16
N GLY A 123 -7.19 5.76 -8.79
CA GLY A 123 -7.97 6.92 -9.19
C GLY A 123 -8.99 7.31 -8.11
N ILE A 124 -8.83 8.48 -7.50
CA ILE A 124 -9.78 9.06 -6.54
C ILE A 124 -10.73 9.99 -7.29
N PRO A 125 -12.05 9.76 -7.26
CA PRO A 125 -13.02 10.69 -7.83
C PRO A 125 -12.89 12.06 -7.19
N LYS A 126 -12.78 13.12 -8.00
CA LYS A 126 -12.97 14.47 -7.49
C LYS A 126 -14.43 14.62 -7.12
N GLU A 127 -14.74 15.01 -5.88
CA GLU A 127 -16.11 15.36 -5.53
C GLU A 127 -16.62 16.39 -6.55
N LYS A 128 -17.80 16.15 -7.13
CA LYS A 128 -18.49 17.20 -7.86
C LYS A 128 -18.84 18.25 -6.80
N ASN A 129 -18.04 19.32 -6.75
CA ASN A 129 -18.46 20.55 -6.09
C ASN A 129 -19.77 20.97 -6.76
N ASN A 130 -20.90 20.62 -6.15
CA ASN A 130 -22.19 21.21 -6.47
C ASN A 130 -22.13 22.65 -5.95
N ILE A 131 -21.65 23.56 -6.80
CA ILE A 131 -21.81 25.02 -6.63
C ILE A 131 -22.92 25.46 -7.57
#